data_AF-A0A5N4CW69-F1
#
_entry.id   AF-A0A5N4CW69-F1
#
_cell.length_a   1.000
_cell.length_b   1.000
_cell.length_c   1.000
_cell.angle_alpha   90.00
_cell.angle_beta   90.00
_cell.angle_gamma   90.00
#
_symmetry.space_group_name_H-M   'P 1'
#
loop_
_entity.id
_entity.type
_entity.pdbx_description
1 polymer ?
#
loop_
_entity_poly.entity_id
_entity_poly.type
_entity_poly.pdbx_seq_one_letter_code
_entity_poly.pdbx_strand_id
1 'polypeptide(L)'
;MTVYDKPASFFKETPLNLQHQLFMKLSRTYSAFRARSEPSDLVMERSAFTERDSQSGMVTHLCRRPALLVSSTSWTEDEDFSILLEALEKFEQLIVDGESLPSLVCAITGKGPLKEYYSRLICQKHFQHIQVCTPWLEAEDYPLLLGSADLGVCLHRSSSGLDLPMKVVDMFGCCLPVCAVNFQCLHELVKHEENGLVFEDSEELAAQLQSSGHTGDAASQVDRVCHLGSSGT
;
A
#
# COMPACT_ATOMS: atom_id res chain seq x y z
N MET A 1 -24.07 16.70 16.36
CA MET A 1 -22.85 16.97 15.58
C MET A 1 -22.06 15.67 15.56
N THR A 2 -22.08 14.96 14.43
CA THR A 2 -21.15 13.85 14.20
C THR A 2 -19.76 14.44 14.10
N VAL A 3 -18.89 14.05 15.04
CA VAL A 3 -17.46 14.37 14.97
C VAL A 3 -16.91 13.46 13.90
N TYR A 4 -16.65 13.99 12.71
CA TYR A 4 -15.95 13.23 11.69
C TYR A 4 -14.51 12.99 12.18
N ASP A 5 -14.10 11.73 12.22
CA ASP A 5 -12.71 11.38 12.53
C ASP A 5 -11.79 12.00 11.47
N LYS A 6 -10.96 12.94 11.90
CA LYS A 6 -10.01 13.64 11.03
C LYS A 6 -8.61 13.09 11.31
N PRO A 7 -7.80 12.79 10.27
CA PRO A 7 -6.43 12.37 10.48
C PRO A 7 -5.62 13.45 11.20
N ALA A 8 -4.66 13.02 11.99
CA ALA A 8 -3.68 13.93 12.58
C ALA A 8 -2.89 14.63 11.45
N SER A 9 -2.48 15.89 11.68
CA SER A 9 -1.88 16.75 10.65
C SER A 9 -0.54 16.27 10.09
N PHE A 10 0.08 15.28 10.73
CA PHE A 10 1.33 14.66 10.25
C PHE A 10 1.09 13.55 9.22
N PHE A 11 -0.14 13.06 9.06
CA PHE A 11 -0.52 12.25 7.90
C PHE A 11 -0.73 13.18 6.71
N LYS A 12 0.15 13.04 5.73
CA LYS A 12 0.18 13.81 4.48
C LYS A 12 0.98 13.04 3.43
N GLU A 13 0.82 13.42 2.18
CA GLU A 13 1.66 12.92 1.09
C GLU A 13 3.15 13.14 1.42
N THR A 14 3.98 12.13 1.18
CA THR A 14 5.40 12.19 1.53
C THR A 14 6.21 12.77 0.37
N PRO A 15 6.94 13.87 0.57
CA PRO A 15 7.83 14.41 -0.45
C PRO A 15 8.86 13.39 -0.93
N LEU A 16 9.13 13.35 -2.25
CA LEU A 16 9.95 12.33 -2.90
C LEU A 16 11.35 12.15 -2.27
N ASN A 17 11.96 13.23 -1.79
CA ASN A 17 13.23 13.17 -1.09
C ASN A 17 13.15 12.41 0.25
N LEU A 18 12.04 12.55 0.98
CA LEU A 18 11.78 11.80 2.21
C LEU A 18 11.40 10.35 1.91
N GLN A 19 10.65 10.10 0.83
CA GLN A 19 10.37 8.74 0.37
C GLN A 19 11.69 7.99 0.12
N HIS A 20 12.62 8.60 -0.62
CA HIS A 20 13.93 8.00 -0.89
C HIS A 20 14.74 7.72 0.38
N GLN A 21 14.77 8.65 1.35
CA GLN A 21 15.43 8.42 2.63
C GLN A 21 14.81 7.25 3.39
N LEU A 22 13.47 7.16 3.43
CA LEU A 22 12.76 6.05 4.04
C LEU A 22 13.09 4.72 3.34
N PHE A 23 13.01 4.69 2.00
CA PHE A 23 13.30 3.48 1.24
C PHE A 23 14.74 3.01 1.42
N MET A 24 15.71 3.92 1.46
CA MET A 24 17.12 3.59 1.76
C MET A 24 17.32 3.13 3.21
N LYS A 25 16.54 3.66 4.17
CA LYS A 25 16.53 3.16 5.56
C LYS A 25 16.00 1.74 5.61
N LEU A 26 14.85 1.47 4.99
CA LEU A 26 14.20 0.16 4.96
C LEU A 26 15.00 -0.88 4.18
N SER A 27 15.67 -0.49 3.09
CA SER A 27 16.45 -1.41 2.25
C SER A 27 17.61 -2.07 3.00
N ARG A 28 18.11 -1.46 4.08
CA ARG A 28 19.14 -2.07 4.94
C ARG A 28 18.66 -3.38 5.54
N THR A 29 17.39 -3.45 5.94
CA THR A 29 16.80 -4.59 6.65
C THR A 29 15.93 -5.46 5.73
N TYR A 30 15.15 -4.83 4.86
CA TYR A 30 14.14 -5.50 4.04
C TYR A 30 14.60 -5.54 2.58
N SER A 31 14.88 -6.76 2.08
CA SER A 31 15.31 -6.97 0.70
C SER A 31 14.33 -6.43 -0.34
N ALA A 32 13.03 -6.37 0.00
CA ALA A 32 11.99 -5.82 -0.85
C ALA A 32 12.18 -4.34 -1.23
N PHE A 33 12.94 -3.59 -0.42
CA PHE A 33 13.26 -2.18 -0.66
C PHE A 33 14.63 -1.96 -1.31
N ARG A 34 15.42 -3.03 -1.53
CA ARG A 34 16.73 -2.94 -2.19
C ARG A 34 16.58 -2.83 -3.71
N ALA A 35 17.51 -2.12 -4.35
CA ALA A 35 17.59 -2.11 -5.80
C ALA A 35 17.79 -3.54 -6.33
N ARG A 36 17.11 -3.90 -7.43
CA ARG A 36 17.23 -5.23 -8.06
C ARG A 36 18.58 -5.44 -8.75
N SER A 37 19.26 -4.36 -9.10
CA SER A 37 20.58 -4.35 -9.72
C SER A 37 21.43 -3.28 -9.05
N GLU A 38 22.69 -3.62 -8.75
CA GLU A 38 23.67 -2.64 -8.32
C GLU A 38 23.79 -1.52 -9.39
N PRO A 39 23.92 -0.25 -8.98
CA PRO A 39 24.13 0.83 -9.93
C PRO A 39 25.35 0.53 -10.81
N SER A 40 25.17 0.58 -12.12
CA SER A 40 26.30 0.54 -13.06
C SER A 40 27.26 1.71 -12.84
N ASP A 41 26.72 2.82 -12.32
CA ASP A 41 27.43 4.05 -12.03
C ASP A 41 27.53 4.26 -10.52
N LEU A 42 28.76 4.39 -10.00
CA LEU A 42 29.08 4.69 -8.60
C LEU A 42 28.51 6.04 -8.10
N VAL A 43 27.84 6.79 -8.97
CA VAL A 43 27.30 8.14 -8.73
C VAL A 43 25.81 8.09 -8.34
N MET A 44 25.12 6.96 -8.50
CA MET A 44 23.68 6.84 -8.25
C MET A 44 23.39 6.00 -7.00
N GLU A 45 22.63 6.58 -6.05
CA GLU A 45 22.08 5.84 -4.90
C GLU A 45 20.68 5.34 -5.26
N ARG A 46 20.41 4.04 -5.09
CA ARG A 46 19.17 3.41 -5.56
C ARG A 46 18.49 2.56 -4.50
N SER A 47 17.17 2.72 -4.37
CA SER A 47 16.27 1.79 -3.70
C SER A 47 15.53 0.93 -4.74
N ALA A 48 14.55 0.12 -4.32
CA ALA A 48 13.64 -0.54 -5.24
C ALA A 48 12.75 0.45 -6.04
N PHE A 49 12.51 1.65 -5.51
CA PHE A 49 11.49 2.58 -6.02
C PHE A 49 12.05 3.87 -6.59
N THR A 50 13.17 4.35 -6.08
CA THR A 50 13.71 5.68 -6.35
C THR A 50 15.21 5.65 -6.54
N GLU A 51 15.71 6.60 -7.32
CA GLU A 51 17.14 6.88 -7.46
C GLU A 51 17.47 8.32 -7.13
N ARG A 52 18.68 8.53 -6.61
CA ARG A 52 19.23 9.83 -6.30
C ARG A 52 20.58 10.00 -6.95
N ASP A 53 20.70 11.07 -7.72
CA ASP A 53 21.97 11.48 -8.30
C ASP A 53 22.83 12.15 -7.23
N SER A 54 24.03 11.61 -6.97
CA SER A 54 24.90 12.11 -5.89
C SER A 54 25.54 13.47 -6.17
N GLN A 55 25.57 13.93 -7.42
CA GLN A 55 26.17 15.22 -7.79
C GLN A 55 25.17 16.37 -7.68
N SER A 56 23.98 16.18 -8.25
CA SER A 56 22.88 17.15 -8.26
C SER A 56 21.99 17.05 -7.02
N GLY A 57 21.98 15.90 -6.34
CA GLY A 57 21.08 15.60 -5.23
C GLY A 57 19.63 15.34 -5.65
N MET A 58 19.33 15.36 -6.96
CA MET A 58 18.00 15.18 -7.50
C MET A 58 17.51 13.75 -7.29
N VAL A 59 16.28 13.61 -6.78
CA VAL A 59 15.62 12.33 -6.56
C VAL A 59 14.53 12.14 -7.60
N THR A 60 14.49 10.95 -8.22
CA THR A 60 13.46 10.57 -9.20
C THR A 60 12.94 9.16 -8.92
N HIS A 61 11.74 8.84 -9.41
CA HIS A 61 11.25 7.47 -9.40
C HIS A 61 12.02 6.63 -10.44
N LEU A 62 12.31 5.38 -10.09
CA LEU A 62 12.91 4.43 -11.02
C LEU A 62 11.90 4.07 -12.12
N CYS A 63 12.39 4.03 -13.36
CA CYS A 63 11.60 3.53 -14.47
C CYS A 63 11.19 2.07 -14.22
N ARG A 64 9.90 1.76 -14.36
CA ARG A 64 9.33 0.43 -14.09
C ARG A 64 9.59 -0.07 -12.66
N ARG A 65 9.64 0.84 -11.68
CA ARG A 65 9.63 0.46 -10.26
C ARG A 65 8.43 -0.45 -9.95
N PRO A 66 8.55 -1.36 -8.96
CA PRO A 66 7.38 -2.05 -8.45
C PRO A 66 6.38 -1.08 -7.83
N ALA A 67 5.11 -1.47 -7.81
CA ALA A 67 4.08 -0.80 -7.04
C ALA A 67 4.24 -1.14 -5.54
N LEU A 68 4.07 -0.15 -4.66
CA LEU A 68 4.13 -0.29 -3.21
C LEU A 68 2.70 -0.37 -2.66
N LEU A 69 2.31 -1.58 -2.28
CA LEU A 69 1.07 -1.86 -1.56
C LEU A 69 1.35 -1.84 -0.05
N VAL A 70 0.53 -1.12 0.71
CA VAL A 70 0.62 -1.13 2.18
C VAL A 70 -0.66 -1.67 2.79
N SER A 71 -0.53 -2.62 3.71
CA SER A 71 -1.64 -3.07 4.56
C SER A 71 -1.26 -2.86 6.01
N SER A 72 -2.09 -2.13 6.75
CA SER A 72 -1.90 -1.91 8.18
C SER A 72 -2.85 -2.82 8.96
N THR A 73 -2.31 -3.64 9.85
CA THR A 73 -3.07 -4.73 10.48
C THR A 73 -2.75 -4.88 11.97
N SER A 74 -3.77 -5.20 12.77
CA SER A 74 -3.61 -5.65 14.15
C SER A 74 -3.30 -7.14 14.26
N TRP A 75 -3.27 -7.90 13.15
CA TRP A 75 -3.06 -9.35 13.11
C TRP A 75 -3.97 -10.11 14.08
N THR A 76 -5.22 -9.67 14.20
CA THR A 76 -6.27 -10.29 15.00
C THR A 76 -7.20 -11.12 14.12
N GLU A 77 -8.05 -11.96 14.71
CA GLU A 77 -9.01 -12.79 13.97
C GLU A 77 -10.08 -11.96 13.24
N ASP A 78 -10.32 -10.72 13.67
CA ASP A 78 -11.24 -9.78 13.00
C ASP A 78 -10.73 -9.33 11.62
N GLU A 79 -9.44 -9.50 11.34
CA GLU A 79 -8.79 -9.16 10.08
C GLU A 79 -8.43 -10.45 9.33
N ASP A 80 -9.33 -10.91 8.46
CA ASP A 80 -9.10 -12.11 7.66
C ASP A 80 -8.05 -11.85 6.57
N PHE A 81 -6.80 -12.09 6.96
CA PHE A 81 -5.64 -11.86 6.10
C PHE A 81 -5.50 -12.89 4.98
N SER A 82 -6.26 -14.00 5.01
CA SER A 82 -6.30 -14.95 3.90
C SER A 82 -6.79 -14.27 2.62
N ILE A 83 -7.72 -13.33 2.72
CA ILE A 83 -8.26 -12.55 1.59
C ILE A 83 -7.14 -11.85 0.82
N LEU A 84 -6.23 -11.14 1.51
CA LEU A 84 -5.12 -10.46 0.85
C LEU A 84 -4.13 -11.47 0.26
N LEU A 85 -3.83 -12.56 0.97
CA LEU A 85 -2.88 -13.57 0.45
C LEU A 85 -3.39 -14.24 -0.83
N GLU A 86 -4.67 -14.61 -0.87
CA GLU A 86 -5.30 -15.18 -2.06
C GLU A 86 -5.38 -14.15 -3.21
N ALA A 87 -5.67 -12.89 -2.90
CA ALA A 87 -5.69 -11.83 -3.90
C ALA A 87 -4.29 -11.62 -4.52
N LEU A 88 -3.23 -11.69 -3.70
CA LEU A 88 -1.85 -11.63 -4.20
C LEU A 88 -1.49 -12.84 -5.07
N GLU A 89 -1.94 -14.05 -4.72
CA GLU A 89 -1.76 -15.23 -5.57
C GLU A 89 -2.42 -15.08 -6.94
N LYS A 90 -3.64 -14.54 -6.96
CA LYS A 90 -4.36 -14.26 -8.21
C LYS A 90 -3.64 -13.20 -9.03
N PHE A 91 -3.18 -12.12 -8.39
CA PHE A 91 -2.41 -11.06 -9.06
C PHE A 91 -1.09 -11.59 -9.65
N GLU A 92 -0.37 -12.45 -8.92
CA GLU A 92 0.84 -13.12 -9.43
C GLU A 92 0.50 -13.96 -10.66
N GLN A 93 -0.57 -14.75 -10.62
CA GLN A 93 -0.98 -15.61 -11.74
C GLN A 93 -1.29 -14.79 -12.99
N LEU A 94 -1.94 -13.62 -12.86
CA LEU A 94 -2.19 -12.72 -13.99
C LEU A 94 -0.88 -12.28 -14.67
N ILE A 95 0.15 -11.95 -13.88
CA ILE A 95 1.48 -11.60 -14.42
C ILE A 95 2.10 -12.79 -15.16
N VAL A 96 2.02 -13.99 -14.58
CA VAL A 96 2.55 -15.22 -15.17
C VAL A 96 1.83 -15.57 -16.47
N ASP A 97 0.52 -15.32 -16.55
CA ASP A 97 -0.31 -15.54 -17.73
C ASP A 97 -0.07 -14.51 -18.86
N GLY A 98 0.76 -13.49 -18.59
CA GLY A 98 1.24 -12.54 -19.60
C GLY A 98 0.61 -11.16 -19.54
N GLU A 99 -0.18 -10.86 -18.50
CA GLU A 99 -0.70 -9.50 -18.30
C GLU A 99 0.45 -8.51 -18.03
N SER A 100 0.37 -7.33 -18.64
CA SER A 100 1.41 -6.29 -18.52
C SER A 100 1.24 -5.47 -17.24
N LEU A 101 1.41 -6.13 -16.09
CA LEU A 101 1.30 -5.56 -14.75
C LEU A 101 2.68 -5.31 -14.13
N PRO A 102 2.81 -4.31 -13.23
CA PRO A 102 4.05 -4.08 -12.50
C PRO A 102 4.28 -5.19 -11.47
N SER A 103 5.55 -5.46 -11.14
CA SER A 103 5.88 -6.17 -9.91
C SER A 103 5.33 -5.42 -8.68
N LEU A 104 5.12 -6.13 -7.58
CA LEU A 104 4.51 -5.55 -6.38
C LEU A 104 5.40 -5.77 -5.16
N VAL A 105 5.53 -4.75 -4.33
CA VAL A 105 6.06 -4.86 -2.98
C VAL A 105 4.91 -4.63 -2.02
N CYS A 106 4.56 -5.66 -1.23
CA CYS A 106 3.53 -5.59 -0.21
C CYS A 106 4.19 -5.42 1.17
N ALA A 107 4.04 -4.23 1.75
CA ALA A 107 4.49 -3.93 3.10
C ALA A 107 3.32 -4.06 4.09
N ILE A 108 3.37 -5.09 4.93
CA ILE A 108 2.33 -5.35 5.91
C ILE A 108 2.81 -4.92 7.31
N THR A 109 2.25 -3.84 7.83
CA THR A 109 2.69 -3.25 9.10
C THR A 109 1.87 -3.76 10.28
N GLY A 110 2.38 -3.53 11.48
CA GLY A 110 1.66 -3.78 12.73
C GLY A 110 2.12 -5.04 13.48
N LYS A 111 1.39 -5.33 14.56
CA LYS A 111 1.72 -6.36 15.55
C LYS A 111 0.43 -7.00 16.08
N GLY A 112 0.45 -8.32 16.21
CA GLY A 112 -0.59 -9.06 16.90
C GLY A 112 -0.39 -10.57 16.82
N PRO A 113 -1.32 -11.34 17.37
CA PRO A 113 -1.14 -12.77 17.63
C PRO A 113 -0.99 -13.64 16.37
N LEU A 114 -1.60 -13.23 15.25
CA LEU A 114 -1.57 -14.02 14.00
C LEU A 114 -0.38 -13.67 13.09
N LYS A 115 0.48 -12.73 13.48
CA LYS A 115 1.59 -12.27 12.63
C LYS A 115 2.52 -13.41 12.22
N GLU A 116 2.96 -14.23 13.17
CA GLU A 116 3.86 -15.35 12.90
C GLU A 116 3.17 -16.43 12.06
N TYR A 117 1.87 -16.65 12.26
CA TYR A 117 1.08 -17.61 11.49
C TYR A 117 1.06 -17.21 10.01
N TYR A 118 0.63 -15.99 9.70
CA TYR A 118 0.58 -15.50 8.32
C TYR A 118 1.96 -15.32 7.70
N SER A 119 2.97 -14.93 8.49
CA SER A 119 4.35 -14.86 7.99
C SER A 119 4.84 -16.22 7.46
N ARG A 120 4.48 -17.33 8.10
CA ARG A 120 4.80 -18.68 7.59
C ARG A 120 4.08 -18.99 6.29
N LEU A 121 2.80 -18.62 6.18
CA LEU A 121 2.03 -18.81 4.95
C LEU A 121 2.63 -18.01 3.79
N ILE A 122 2.98 -16.74 4.02
CA ILE A 122 3.65 -15.87 3.04
C ILE A 122 4.94 -16.51 2.53
N CYS A 123 5.77 -17.07 3.43
CA CYS A 123 7.01 -17.74 3.03
C CYS A 123 6.78 -18.97 2.12
N GLN A 124 5.61 -19.59 2.16
CA GLN A 124 5.27 -20.76 1.36
C GLN A 124 4.72 -20.43 -0.04
N LYS A 125 4.35 -19.17 -0.31
CA LYS A 125 3.71 -18.78 -1.58
C LYS A 125 4.66 -18.72 -2.78
N HIS A 126 5.97 -18.61 -2.56
CA HIS A 126 7.00 -18.62 -3.61
C HIS A 126 6.75 -17.66 -4.80
N PHE A 127 6.28 -16.44 -4.51
CA PHE A 127 6.06 -15.40 -5.53
C PHE A 127 7.34 -15.03 -6.30
N GLN A 128 7.22 -14.80 -7.60
CA GLN A 128 8.29 -14.34 -8.49
C GLN A 128 8.24 -12.84 -8.73
N HIS A 129 7.03 -12.28 -8.85
CA HIS A 129 6.82 -10.86 -9.16
C HIS A 129 6.37 -10.04 -7.95
N ILE A 130 5.89 -10.70 -6.90
CA ILE A 130 5.49 -10.08 -5.63
C ILE A 130 6.55 -10.31 -4.55
N GLN A 131 6.89 -9.26 -3.80
CA GLN A 131 7.69 -9.36 -2.58
C GLN A 131 6.87 -8.88 -1.40
N VAL A 132 6.66 -9.76 -0.43
CA VAL A 132 5.93 -9.43 0.80
C VAL A 132 6.91 -9.25 1.94
N CYS A 133 6.78 -8.18 2.71
CA CYS A 133 7.57 -7.94 3.90
C CYS A 133 6.69 -7.41 5.04
N THR A 134 7.08 -7.68 6.28
CA THR A 134 6.35 -7.22 7.46
C THR A 134 7.20 -6.24 8.29
N PRO A 135 7.40 -4.99 7.82
CA PRO A 135 8.37 -4.11 8.44
C PRO A 135 7.94 -3.68 9.86
N TRP A 136 8.94 -3.59 10.74
CA TRP A 136 8.82 -2.80 11.96
C TRP A 136 9.13 -1.35 11.59
N LEU A 137 8.25 -0.44 11.98
CA LEU A 137 8.38 0.98 11.69
C LEU A 137 8.40 1.75 12.99
N GLU A 138 9.29 2.75 13.06
CA GLU A 138 9.18 3.77 14.09
C GLU A 138 7.91 4.60 13.87
N ALA A 139 7.39 5.21 14.93
CA ALA A 139 6.13 5.98 14.85
C ALA A 139 6.19 7.10 13.79
N GLU A 140 7.37 7.70 13.59
CA GLU A 140 7.62 8.73 12.58
C GLU A 140 7.74 8.18 11.14
N ASP A 141 8.13 6.92 10.97
CA ASP A 141 8.28 6.29 9.66
C ASP A 141 6.93 5.82 9.09
N TYR A 142 5.94 5.55 9.95
CA TYR A 142 4.65 5.03 9.52
C TYR A 142 3.88 6.01 8.60
N PRO A 143 3.68 7.30 8.97
CA PRO A 143 3.08 8.27 8.06
C PRO A 143 3.88 8.45 6.76
N LEU A 144 5.22 8.35 6.85
CA LEU A 144 6.07 8.44 5.67
C LEU A 144 5.83 7.27 4.73
N LEU A 145 5.70 6.05 5.26
CA LEU A 145 5.41 4.88 4.44
C LEU A 145 4.04 4.99 3.77
N LEU A 146 3.00 5.40 4.51
CA LEU A 146 1.66 5.60 3.95
C LEU A 146 1.66 6.63 2.83
N GLY A 147 2.27 7.80 3.06
CA GLY A 147 2.37 8.85 2.04
C GLY A 147 3.38 8.58 0.92
N SER A 148 4.06 7.42 0.93
CA SER A 148 4.94 6.96 -0.14
C SER A 148 4.36 5.78 -0.94
N ALA A 149 3.23 5.22 -0.49
CA ALA A 149 2.64 4.03 -1.07
C ALA A 149 1.75 4.36 -2.28
N ASP A 150 1.54 3.37 -3.13
CA ASP A 150 0.69 3.48 -4.32
C ASP A 150 -0.76 3.10 -4.02
N LEU A 151 -0.97 2.16 -3.08
CA LEU A 151 -2.29 1.69 -2.67
C LEU A 151 -2.26 1.20 -1.23
N GLY A 152 -3.29 1.57 -0.47
CA GLY A 152 -3.60 1.05 0.85
C GLY A 152 -4.64 -0.06 0.80
N VAL A 153 -4.44 -1.13 1.56
CA VAL A 153 -5.46 -2.17 1.78
C VAL A 153 -5.82 -2.22 3.24
N CYS A 154 -7.12 -2.14 3.53
CA CYS A 154 -7.67 -2.24 4.87
C CYS A 154 -8.57 -3.47 4.99
N LEU A 155 -8.13 -4.45 5.78
CA LEU A 155 -8.89 -5.66 6.10
C LEU A 155 -9.67 -5.56 7.43
N HIS A 156 -9.67 -4.37 8.06
CA HIS A 156 -10.32 -4.18 9.34
C HIS A 156 -11.83 -4.34 9.22
N ARG A 157 -12.39 -5.33 9.93
CA ARG A 157 -13.81 -5.45 10.22
C ARG A 157 -14.04 -5.16 11.69
N SER A 158 -14.96 -4.26 12.01
CA SER A 158 -15.40 -4.09 13.39
C SER A 158 -16.26 -5.28 13.80
N SER A 159 -15.90 -5.97 14.88
CA SER A 159 -16.71 -7.06 15.43
C SER A 159 -18.06 -6.59 15.97
N SER A 160 -18.17 -5.32 16.34
CA SER A 160 -19.43 -4.65 16.68
C SER A 160 -20.23 -4.22 15.44
N GLY A 161 -19.54 -4.08 14.29
CA GLY A 161 -20.09 -3.53 13.06
C GLY A 161 -20.27 -2.01 13.08
N LEU A 162 -19.82 -1.32 14.15
CA LEU A 162 -20.07 0.10 14.38
C LEU A 162 -18.80 0.95 14.36
N ASP A 163 -17.63 0.35 14.58
CA ASP A 163 -16.38 1.11 14.67
C ASP A 163 -15.79 1.38 13.28
N LEU A 164 -15.51 2.64 12.97
CA LEU A 164 -14.86 3.03 11.73
C LEU A 164 -13.39 2.56 11.72
N PRO A 165 -12.86 2.18 10.54
CA PRO A 165 -11.50 1.70 10.45
C PRO A 165 -10.54 2.90 10.49
N MET A 166 -10.05 3.26 11.68
CA MET A 166 -9.14 4.40 11.88
C MET A 166 -7.89 4.38 10.98
N LYS A 167 -7.44 3.19 10.57
CA LYS A 167 -6.33 3.02 9.63
C LYS A 167 -6.61 3.66 8.26
N VAL A 168 -7.86 3.62 7.79
CA VAL A 168 -8.28 4.27 6.54
C VAL A 168 -8.24 5.79 6.67
N VAL A 169 -8.60 6.32 7.84
CA VAL A 169 -8.50 7.76 8.13
C VAL A 169 -7.06 8.24 7.97
N ASP A 170 -6.09 7.48 8.51
CA ASP A 170 -4.65 7.77 8.35
C ASP A 170 -4.21 7.73 6.88
N MET A 171 -4.63 6.70 6.13
CA MET A 171 -4.33 6.55 4.70
C MET A 171 -4.89 7.71 3.88
N PHE A 172 -6.14 8.11 4.11
CA PHE A 172 -6.73 9.29 3.48
C PHE A 172 -6.00 10.58 3.85
N GLY A 173 -5.55 10.72 5.10
CA GLY A 173 -4.69 11.84 5.50
C GLY A 173 -3.42 11.94 4.67
N CYS A 174 -2.87 10.79 4.26
CA CYS A 174 -1.69 10.69 3.40
C CYS A 174 -1.96 10.82 1.90
N CYS A 175 -3.19 11.10 1.48
CA CYS A 175 -3.62 11.06 0.07
C CYS A 175 -3.43 9.66 -0.58
N LEU A 176 -3.39 8.60 0.22
CA LEU A 176 -3.21 7.23 -0.27
C LEU A 176 -4.57 6.67 -0.73
N PRO A 177 -4.70 6.22 -2.00
CA PRO A 177 -5.86 5.43 -2.45
C PRO A 177 -6.08 4.20 -1.56
N VAL A 178 -7.33 3.84 -1.26
CA VAL A 178 -7.63 2.71 -0.35
C VAL A 178 -8.61 1.72 -0.98
N CYS A 179 -8.29 0.43 -0.88
CA CYS A 179 -9.25 -0.67 -0.97
C CYS A 179 -9.59 -1.14 0.45
N ALA A 180 -10.87 -1.17 0.83
CA ALA A 180 -11.31 -1.57 2.16
C ALA A 180 -12.33 -2.72 2.10
N VAL A 181 -12.16 -3.70 2.99
CA VAL A 181 -13.08 -4.84 3.08
C VAL A 181 -14.45 -4.39 3.57
N ASN A 182 -15.52 -4.79 2.90
CA ASN A 182 -16.89 -4.40 3.21
C ASN A 182 -17.30 -4.87 4.62
N PHE A 183 -17.92 -3.96 5.38
CA PHE A 183 -18.63 -4.26 6.64
C PHE A 183 -19.64 -3.15 6.95
N GLN A 184 -20.52 -3.41 7.92
CA GLN A 184 -21.77 -2.67 8.13
C GLN A 184 -21.64 -1.13 8.14
N CYS A 185 -20.69 -0.54 8.88
CA CYS A 185 -20.53 0.92 8.93
C CYS A 185 -19.44 1.50 8.01
N LEU A 186 -18.80 0.67 7.16
CA LEU A 186 -17.71 1.14 6.29
C LEU A 186 -18.14 2.32 5.41
N HIS A 187 -19.37 2.27 4.89
CA HIS A 187 -19.95 3.25 3.98
C HIS A 187 -20.00 4.68 4.54
N GLU A 188 -19.90 4.85 5.86
CA GLU A 188 -19.81 6.16 6.51
C GLU A 188 -18.45 6.83 6.27
N LEU A 189 -17.39 6.04 6.01
CA LEU A 189 -16.03 6.51 5.74
C LEU A 189 -15.58 6.27 4.30
N VAL A 190 -15.77 5.06 3.78
CA VAL A 190 -15.38 4.66 2.42
C VAL A 190 -16.61 4.40 1.58
N LYS A 191 -16.78 5.20 0.53
CA LYS A 191 -17.82 5.05 -0.47
C LYS A 191 -17.19 4.55 -1.76
N HIS A 192 -17.66 3.37 -2.18
CA HIS A 192 -17.16 2.69 -3.36
C HIS A 192 -17.18 3.60 -4.59
N GLU A 193 -16.05 3.68 -5.30
CA GLU A 193 -15.86 4.51 -6.50
C GLU A 193 -16.11 6.02 -6.28
N GLU A 194 -16.13 6.51 -5.03
CA GLU A 194 -16.19 7.96 -4.70
C GLU A 194 -14.93 8.43 -3.97
N ASN A 195 -14.46 7.69 -2.96
CA ASN A 195 -13.23 8.04 -2.24
C ASN A 195 -12.32 6.83 -1.94
N GLY A 196 -12.74 5.64 -2.36
CA GLY A 196 -11.99 4.41 -2.25
C GLY A 196 -12.71 3.27 -2.95
N LEU A 197 -12.09 2.09 -2.94
CA LEU A 197 -12.69 0.87 -3.45
C LEU A 197 -13.10 -0.01 -2.26
N VAL A 198 -14.18 -0.75 -2.44
CA VAL A 198 -14.75 -1.63 -1.43
C VAL A 198 -14.75 -3.02 -2.03
N PHE A 199 -14.34 -4.02 -1.27
CA PHE A 199 -14.30 -5.42 -1.71
C PHE A 199 -14.89 -6.34 -0.65
N GLU A 200 -15.50 -7.44 -1.05
CA GLU A 200 -16.04 -8.45 -0.13
C GLU A 200 -15.08 -9.63 0.08
N ASP A 201 -14.32 -9.97 -0.97
CA ASP A 201 -13.49 -11.18 -1.03
C ASP A 201 -12.17 -10.98 -1.79
N SER A 202 -11.44 -12.09 -1.97
CA SER A 202 -10.13 -12.11 -2.62
C SER A 202 -10.20 -11.92 -4.14
N GLU A 203 -11.33 -12.25 -4.79
CA GLU A 203 -11.53 -12.05 -6.22
C GLU A 203 -11.70 -10.57 -6.54
N GLU A 204 -12.56 -9.88 -5.78
CA GLU A 204 -12.79 -8.45 -5.94
C GLU A 204 -11.52 -7.65 -5.63
N LEU A 205 -10.80 -8.01 -4.56
CA LEU A 205 -9.53 -7.38 -4.25
C LEU A 205 -8.49 -7.60 -5.37
N ALA A 206 -8.38 -8.82 -5.90
CA ALA A 206 -7.46 -9.11 -7.01
C ALA A 206 -7.79 -8.28 -8.27
N ALA A 207 -9.07 -8.14 -8.60
CA ALA A 207 -9.51 -7.31 -9.73
C ALA A 207 -9.16 -5.83 -9.53
N GLN A 208 -9.31 -5.32 -8.30
CA GLN A 208 -8.93 -3.95 -7.94
C GLN A 208 -7.41 -3.74 -8.00
N LEU A 209 -6.61 -4.71 -7.52
CA LEU A 209 -5.15 -4.68 -7.66
C LEU A 209 -4.74 -4.67 -9.14
N GLN A 210 -5.39 -5.46 -9.98
CA GLN A 210 -5.16 -5.48 -11.42
C GLN A 210 -5.48 -4.12 -12.05
N SER A 211 -6.63 -3.52 -11.71
CA SER A 211 -7.04 -2.24 -12.30
C SER A 211 -6.09 -1.10 -11.90
N SER A 212 -5.64 -1.07 -10.65
CA SER A 212 -4.64 -0.11 -10.17
C SER A 212 -3.25 -0.32 -10.80
N GLY A 213 -2.89 -1.55 -11.17
CA GLY A 213 -1.60 -1.89 -11.75
C GLY A 213 -1.43 -1.52 -13.23
N HIS A 214 -2.52 -1.45 -14.02
CA HIS A 214 -2.45 -1.14 -15.46
C HIS A 214 -2.14 0.33 -15.76
N THR A 215 -2.40 1.20 -14.80
CA THR A 215 -2.08 2.61 -14.90
C THR A 215 -0.70 2.82 -14.31
N GLY A 216 0.26 3.30 -15.10
CA GLY A 216 1.61 3.66 -14.64
C GLY A 216 1.68 4.72 -13.52
N ASP A 217 0.52 5.12 -13.00
CA ASP A 217 0.27 5.80 -11.73
C ASP A 217 -0.98 5.13 -11.11
N ALA A 218 -0.80 4.34 -10.05
CA ALA A 218 -1.90 3.75 -9.25
C ALA A 218 -2.88 4.82 -8.72
N ALA A 219 -2.43 6.08 -8.69
CA ALA A 219 -3.24 7.24 -8.36
C ALA A 219 -4.36 7.51 -9.39
N SER A 220 -4.25 7.10 -10.65
CA SER A 220 -5.12 7.63 -11.72
C SER A 220 -6.58 7.13 -11.75
N GLN A 221 -6.93 6.04 -11.07
CA GLN A 221 -8.35 5.65 -10.91
C GLN A 221 -9.02 6.35 -9.72
N VAL A 222 -8.30 6.57 -8.61
CA VAL A 222 -8.84 7.29 -7.43
C VAL A 222 -8.71 8.81 -7.60
N ASP A 223 -7.66 9.33 -8.25
CA ASP A 223 -7.54 10.76 -8.60
C ASP A 223 -8.62 11.23 -9.57
N ARG A 224 -9.01 10.39 -10.53
CA ARG A 224 -10.12 10.70 -11.45
C ARG A 224 -11.45 10.85 -10.73
N VAL A 225 -11.62 10.14 -9.62
CA VAL A 225 -12.83 10.19 -8.80
C VAL A 225 -12.74 11.34 -7.78
N CYS A 226 -11.60 11.53 -7.11
CA CYS A 226 -11.37 12.59 -6.13
C CYS A 226 -11.42 14.01 -6.76
N HIS A 227 -11.02 14.18 -8.03
CA HIS A 227 -11.10 15.48 -8.72
C HIS A 227 -12.51 15.86 -9.19
N LEU A 228 -13.46 14.92 -9.27
CA LEU A 228 -14.87 15.24 -9.54
C LEU A 228 -15.60 15.80 -8.30
N GLY A 229 -15.09 15.56 -7.09
CA GLY A 229 -15.65 16.06 -5.83
C GLY A 229 -15.23 17.49 -5.43
N SER A 230 -14.26 18.10 -6.12
CA SER A 230 -13.69 19.41 -5.73
C SER A 230 -14.23 20.60 -6.55
N SER A 231 -15.25 20.39 -7.39
CA SER A 231 -15.82 21.42 -8.28
C SER A 231 -17.30 21.71 -8.02
N GLY A 232 -17.74 21.63 -6.76
CA GLY A 232 -19.10 21.96 -6.37
C GLY A 232 -19.29 22.28 -4.90
N THR A 233 -18.93 23.51 -4.50
CA THR A 233 -19.73 24.47 -3.70
C THR A 233 -18.85 25.64 -3.27
#